data_AF-A0A0E3L527-F1
#
_entry.id   AF-A0A0E3L527-F1
#
_cell.length_a   1.000
_cell.length_b   1.000
_cell.length_c   1.000
_cell.angle_alpha   90.00
_cell.angle_beta   90.00
_cell.angle_gamma   90.00
#
_symmetry.space_group_name_H-M   'P 1'
#
loop_
_entity.id
_entity.type
_entity.pdbx_description
1 polymer ?
#
loop_
_entity_poly.entity_id
_entity_poly.type
_entity_poly.pdbx_seq_one_letter_code
_entity_poly.pdbx_strand_id
1 'polypeptide(L)' 'MGRAITSVKGVVEVDVNMEKREAVVNFEESVTDLETIKAAVREAGYEPL' A
#
# COMPACT_ATOMS: atom_id res chain seq x y z
N MET A 1 -11.73 1.26 -11.21
CA MET A 1 -10.82 0.12 -10.95
C MET A 1 -9.70 0.58 -10.04
N GLY A 2 -9.88 0.53 -8.72
CA GLY A 2 -8.89 1.04 -7.75
C GLY A 2 -8.83 0.22 -6.46
N ARG A 3 -9.06 -1.10 -6.57
CA ARG A 3 -9.35 -1.96 -5.40
C ARG A 3 -8.19 -2.89 -5.01
N ALA A 4 -7.03 -2.78 -5.67
CA ALA A 4 -5.94 -3.74 -5.47
C ALA A 4 -5.14 -3.48 -4.17
N ILE A 5 -5.01 -2.23 -3.73
CA ILE A 5 -4.10 -1.87 -2.63
C ILE A 5 -4.79 -1.99 -1.25
N THR A 6 -6.13 -1.93 -1.20
CA THR A 6 -6.90 -2.11 0.05
C THR A 6 -7.01 -3.57 0.49
N SER A 7 -6.60 -4.52 -0.34
CA SER A 7 -6.74 -5.95 -0.06
C SER A 7 -5.55 -6.54 0.72
N VAL A 8 -4.58 -5.68 1.09
CA VAL A 8 -3.40 -6.08 1.85
C VAL A 8 -3.76 -6.16 3.32
N LYS A 9 -3.58 -7.35 3.90
CA LYS A 9 -3.89 -7.60 5.30
C LYS A 9 -2.95 -6.78 6.19
N GLY A 10 -3.49 -5.85 6.98
CA GLY A 10 -2.71 -4.93 7.83
C GLY A 10 -2.57 -3.51 7.27
N VAL A 11 -3.01 -3.26 6.04
CA VAL A 11 -3.19 -1.88 5.53
C VAL A 11 -4.48 -1.32 6.12
N VAL A 12 -4.34 -0.23 6.85
CA VAL A 12 -5.45 0.50 7.48
C VAL A 12 -6.02 1.49 6.48
N GLU A 13 -5.15 2.23 5.80
CA GLU A 13 -5.54 3.26 4.84
C GLU A 13 -4.53 3.35 3.69
N VAL A 14 -5.05 3.66 2.51
CA VAL A 14 -4.25 3.95 1.31
C VAL A 14 -4.77 5.24 0.72
N ASP A 15 -3.93 6.26 0.71
CA ASP A 15 -4.19 7.54 0.06
C ASP A 15 -3.36 7.60 -1.22
N VAL A 16 -4.02 7.48 -2.37
CA VAL A 16 -3.35 7.57 -3.67
C VAL A 16 -3.60 8.94 -4.25
N ASN A 17 -2.55 9.74 -4.25
CA ASN A 17 -2.55 11.07 -4.82
C ASN A 17 -2.21 10.99 -6.31
N MET A 18 -3.22 10.81 -7.16
CA MET A 18 -3.03 10.72 -8.62
C MET A 18 -2.48 12.00 -9.25
N GLU A 19 -2.76 13.17 -8.65
CA GLU A 19 -2.26 14.47 -9.12
C GLU A 19 -0.73 14.56 -9.01
N LYS A 20 -0.17 14.02 -7.93
CA LYS A 20 1.28 13.99 -7.70
C LYS A 20 1.94 12.66 -8.07
N ARG A 21 1.14 11.65 -8.42
CA ARG A 21 1.54 10.25 -8.60
C ARG A 21 2.24 9.67 -7.37
N GLU A 22 1.77 10.05 -6.18
CA GLU A 22 2.27 9.58 -4.90
C GLU A 22 1.23 8.66 -4.25
N ALA A 23 1.68 7.66 -3.50
CA ALA A 23 0.80 6.80 -2.72
C ALA A 23 1.32 6.72 -1.28
N VAL A 24 0.48 7.13 -0.33
CA VAL A 24 0.74 7.01 1.10
C VAL A 24 -0.04 5.82 1.62
N VAL A 25 0.67 4.85 2.19
CA VAL A 25 0.07 3.65 2.75
C VAL A 25 0.26 3.68 4.26
N ASN A 26 -0.85 3.76 4.99
CA ASN A 26 -0.87 3.60 6.43
C ASN A 26 -1.16 2.13 6.76
N PHE A 27 -0.26 1.53 7.52
CA PHE A 27 -0.36 0.14 7.94
C PHE A 27 -0.04 0.02 9.43
N GLU A 28 -0.59 -1.01 10.06
CA GLU A 28 -0.28 -1.34 11.45
C GLU A 28 0.97 -2.20 11.53
N GLU A 29 2.04 -1.69 12.13
CA GLU A 29 3.29 -2.43 12.38
C GLU A 29 3.09 -3.69 13.25
N SER A 30 2.04 -3.72 14.09
CA SER A 30 1.69 -4.90 14.89
C SER A 30 1.04 -6.03 14.08
N VAL A 31 0.55 -5.73 12.87
CA VAL A 31 -0.18 -6.68 12.01
C VAL A 31 0.63 -7.02 10.76
N THR A 32 1.44 -6.09 10.26
CA THR A 32 2.23 -6.27 9.05
C THR A 32 3.55 -5.50 9.11
N ASP A 33 4.58 -6.12 8.57
CA ASP A 33 5.91 -5.52 8.44
C ASP A 33 6.06 -4.71 7.15
N LEU A 34 7.07 -3.83 7.17
CA LEU A 34 7.47 -3.00 6.03
C LEU A 34 7.79 -3.85 4.79
N GLU A 35 8.35 -5.05 4.95
CA GLU A 35 8.62 -5.98 3.85
C GLU A 35 7.33 -6.52 3.23
N THR A 36 6.35 -6.89 4.05
CA THR A 36 5.02 -7.36 3.60
C THR A 36 4.27 -6.26 2.86
N ILE A 37 4.33 -5.03 3.36
CA ILE A 37 3.77 -3.86 2.68
C ILE A 37 4.45 -3.64 1.34
N LYS A 38 5.78 -3.67 1.29
CA LYS A 38 6.53 -3.52 0.03
C LYS A 38 6.14 -4.60 -0.99
N ALA A 39 6.00 -5.85 -0.56
CA ALA A 39 5.57 -6.95 -1.42
C ALA A 39 4.16 -6.71 -1.98
N ALA A 40 3.24 -6.28 -1.12
CA ALA A 40 1.85 -6.07 -1.50
C ALA A 40 1.63 -4.84 -2.38
N VAL A 41 2.38 -3.76 -2.13
CA VAL A 41 2.45 -2.57 -3.00
C VAL A 41 3.00 -2.98 -4.38
N ARG A 42 4.00 -3.86 -4.42
CA ARG A 42 4.57 -4.43 -5.66
C ARG A 42 3.59 -5.33 -6.41
N GLU A 43 2.85 -6.19 -5.71
CA GLU A 43 1.76 -7.00 -6.29
C GLU A 43 0.63 -6.12 -6.84
N ALA A 44 0.37 -4.97 -6.21
CA ALA A 44 -0.58 -3.99 -6.70
C ALA A 44 -0.06 -3.19 -7.91
N GLY A 45 1.19 -3.40 -8.33
CA GLY A 45 1.79 -2.76 -9.50
C GLY A 45 2.49 -1.43 -9.21
N TYR A 46 2.79 -1.14 -7.95
CA TYR A 46 3.49 0.07 -7.52
C TYR A 46 4.89 -0.30 -6.99
N GLU A 47 5.90 0.52 -7.28
CA GLU A 47 7.24 0.33 -6.76
C GLU A 47 7.46 1.19 -5.50
N PRO A 48 7.60 0.58 -4.31
CA PRO A 48 7.93 1.33 -3.10
C PRO A 48 9.39 1.80 -3.17
N LEU A 49 9.61 3.12 -3.09
CA LEU A 49 10.93 3.77 -3.05
C LEU A 49 11.55 3.75 -1.65
#